data_AF-A0A554GK27-F1
#
_entry.id   AF-A0A554GK27-F1
#
_cell.length_a   1.000
_cell.length_b   1.000
_cell.length_c   1.000
_cell.angle_alpha   90.00
_cell.angle_beta   90.00
_cell.angle_gamma   90.00
#
_symmetry.space_group_name_H-M   'P 1'
#
loop_
_entity.id
_entity.type
_entity.pdbx_description
1 polymer ?
#
loop_
_entity_poly.entity_id
_entity_poly.type
_entity_poly.pdbx_seq_one_letter_code
_entity_poly.pdbx_strand_id
1 'polypeptide(L)'
;MSKPVEKPEWAHVAEAFEASGLTQKAFSAQRGVRLSTLQSWVYRARRAATTRAEPVRLLPVQVAASPAATESLLEVVAEGGARVRFAVGTDVAYVARLVAALGR
;
A
#
# COMPACT_ATOMS: atom_id res chain seq x y z
N MET A 1 -12.88 -6.48 -39.78
CA MET A 1 -13.82 -6.76 -38.69
C MET A 1 -13.28 -7.92 -37.87
N SER A 2 -12.52 -7.65 -36.80
CA SER A 2 -11.96 -8.72 -35.95
C SER A 2 -13.07 -9.32 -35.08
N LYS A 3 -13.34 -10.61 -35.23
CA LYS A 3 -14.28 -11.34 -34.37
C LYS A 3 -13.78 -11.28 -32.91
N PRO A 4 -14.65 -10.99 -31.92
CA PRO A 4 -14.24 -11.10 -30.52
C PRO A 4 -13.90 -12.56 -30.24
N VAL A 5 -12.69 -12.80 -29.74
CA VAL A 5 -12.31 -14.11 -29.21
C VAL A 5 -13.15 -14.31 -27.95
N GLU A 6 -14.14 -15.19 -28.01
CA GLU A 6 -14.96 -15.53 -26.85
C GLU A 6 -14.05 -16.00 -25.72
N LYS A 7 -14.21 -15.37 -24.54
CA LYS A 7 -13.48 -15.80 -23.36
C LYS A 7 -13.89 -17.24 -23.06
N PRO A 8 -12.95 -18.18 -22.90
CA PRO A 8 -13.29 -19.56 -22.58
C PRO A 8 -13.97 -19.62 -21.20
N GLU A 9 -14.93 -20.53 -21.02
CA GLU A 9 -15.79 -20.64 -19.84
C GLU A 9 -15.02 -20.59 -18.51
N TRP A 10 -13.88 -21.28 -18.45
CA TRP A 10 -13.02 -21.30 -17.26
C TRP A 10 -12.55 -19.90 -16.81
N ALA A 11 -12.33 -18.98 -17.75
CA ALA A 11 -11.87 -17.62 -17.45
C ALA A 11 -12.99 -16.80 -16.82
N HIS A 12 -14.23 -16.97 -17.31
CA HIS A 12 -15.39 -16.31 -16.73
C HIS A 12 -15.69 -16.81 -15.32
N VAL A 13 -15.55 -18.12 -15.08
CA VAL A 13 -15.73 -18.70 -13.74
C VAL A 13 -14.64 -18.22 -12.77
N ALA A 14 -13.38 -18.13 -13.22
CA ALA A 14 -12.29 -17.61 -12.38
C ALA A 14 -12.49 -16.11 -12.05
N GLU A 15 -12.94 -15.31 -13.01
CA GLU A 15 -13.27 -13.89 -12.81
C GLU A 15 -14.43 -13.72 -11.82
N ALA A 16 -15.49 -14.51 -11.95
CA ALA A 16 -16.61 -14.54 -11.01
C ALA A 16 -16.18 -14.99 -9.60
N PHE A 17 -15.22 -15.91 -9.49
CA PHE A 17 -14.65 -16.32 -8.20
C PHE A 17 -13.93 -15.16 -7.51
N GLU A 18 -13.00 -14.49 -8.20
CA GLU A 18 -12.23 -13.39 -7.60
C GLU A 18 -13.14 -12.22 -7.18
N ALA A 19 -14.22 -11.95 -7.94
CA ALA A 19 -15.20 -10.93 -7.60
C ALA A 19 -16.13 -11.32 -6.44
N SER A 20 -16.28 -12.62 -6.14
CA SER A 20 -17.24 -13.10 -5.14
C SER A 20 -16.83 -12.86 -3.69
N GLY A 21 -15.52 -12.71 -3.42
CA GLY A 21 -14.98 -12.65 -2.06
C GLY A 21 -15.13 -13.95 -1.24
N LEU A 22 -15.65 -15.03 -1.85
CA LEU A 22 -15.82 -16.32 -1.19
C LEU A 22 -14.51 -17.11 -1.14
N THR A 23 -14.44 -18.08 -0.22
CA THR A 23 -13.38 -19.09 -0.29
C THR A 23 -13.60 -20.00 -1.50
N GLN A 24 -12.53 -20.58 -2.05
CA GLN A 24 -12.62 -21.50 -3.20
C GLN A 24 -13.54 -22.69 -2.92
N LYS A 25 -13.53 -23.22 -1.69
CA LYS A 25 -14.41 -24.31 -1.27
C LYS A 25 -15.88 -23.89 -1.34
N ALA A 26 -16.23 -22.74 -0.77
CA ALA A 26 -17.60 -22.22 -0.77
C ALA A 26 -18.09 -21.92 -2.20
N PHE A 27 -17.27 -21.24 -3.01
CA PHE A 27 -17.60 -20.93 -4.39
C PHE A 27 -17.77 -22.20 -5.24
N SER A 28 -16.87 -23.18 -5.10
CA SER A 28 -16.94 -24.45 -5.81
C SER A 28 -18.23 -25.23 -5.50
N ALA A 29 -18.64 -25.23 -4.22
CA ALA A 29 -19.87 -25.88 -3.78
C ALA A 29 -21.11 -25.17 -4.33
N GLN A 30 -21.15 -23.84 -4.27
CA GLN A 30 -22.26 -23.04 -4.78
C GLN A 30 -22.44 -23.19 -6.30
N ARG A 31 -21.34 -23.27 -7.05
CA ARG A 31 -21.35 -23.34 -8.52
C ARG A 31 -21.41 -24.77 -9.07
N GLY A 32 -21.36 -25.79 -8.21
CA GLY A 32 -21.36 -27.20 -8.63
C GLY A 32 -20.09 -27.63 -9.37
N VAL A 33 -18.97 -26.94 -9.15
CA VAL A 33 -17.67 -27.23 -9.79
C VAL A 33 -16.78 -27.96 -8.80
N ARG A 34 -15.99 -28.94 -9.26
CA ARG A 34 -14.99 -29.60 -8.40
C ARG A 34 -13.95 -28.58 -7.94
N LEU A 35 -13.56 -28.63 -6.66
CA LEU A 35 -12.58 -27.69 -6.10
C LEU A 35 -11.25 -27.66 -6.87
N SER A 36 -10.74 -28.83 -7.27
CA SER A 36 -9.49 -28.94 -8.06
C SER A 36 -9.60 -28.28 -9.43
N THR A 37 -10.78 -28.34 -10.07
CA THR A 37 -11.04 -27.68 -11.34
C THR A 37 -11.02 -26.16 -11.16
N LEU A 38 -11.70 -25.64 -10.13
CA LEU A 38 -11.68 -24.22 -9.81
C LEU A 38 -10.24 -23.73 -9.52
N GLN A 39 -9.48 -24.50 -8.74
CA GLN A 39 -8.07 -24.19 -8.44
C GLN A 39 -7.22 -24.08 -9.70
N SER A 40 -7.35 -25.03 -10.63
CA SER A 40 -6.64 -25.00 -11.91
C SER A 40 -7.01 -23.76 -12.74
N TRP A 41 -8.29 -23.40 -12.79
CA TRP A 41 -8.78 -22.24 -13.53
C TRP A 41 -8.29 -20.92 -12.93
N VAL A 42 -8.36 -20.76 -11.61
CA VAL A 42 -7.84 -19.58 -10.89
C VAL A 42 -6.34 -19.43 -11.10
N TYR A 43 -5.58 -20.52 -10.99
CA TYR A 43 -4.14 -20.52 -11.26
C TYR A 43 -3.83 -20.04 -12.68
N ARG A 44 -4.53 -20.61 -13.68
CA ARG A 44 -4.37 -20.24 -15.09
C ARG A 44 -4.74 -18.78 -15.34
N ALA A 45 -5.82 -18.28 -14.74
CA ALA A 45 -6.27 -16.90 -14.86
C ALA A 45 -5.23 -15.91 -14.31
N ARG A 46 -4.70 -16.19 -13.11
CA ARG A 46 -3.66 -15.35 -12.48
C ARG A 46 -2.40 -15.30 -13.32
N ARG A 47 -1.94 -16.44 -13.85
CA ARG A 47 -0.77 -16.47 -14.75
C ARG A 47 -1.00 -15.67 -16.03
N ALA A 48 -2.16 -15.82 -16.66
CA ALA A 48 -2.49 -15.07 -17.87
C ALA A 48 -2.55 -13.55 -17.60
N ALA A 49 -3.05 -13.14 -16.43
CA ALA A 49 -3.06 -11.75 -16.00
C ALA A 49 -1.63 -11.22 -15.78
N THR A 50 -0.74 -11.99 -15.14
CA THR A 50 0.68 -11.62 -14.97
C THR A 50 1.39 -11.44 -16.31
N THR A 51 1.13 -12.29 -17.30
CA THR A 51 1.73 -12.16 -18.64
C THR A 51 1.16 -10.98 -19.43
N ARG A 52 -0.08 -10.55 -19.14
CA ARG A 52 -0.75 -9.44 -19.83
C ARG A 52 -0.51 -8.06 -19.18
N ALA A 53 -0.12 -8.03 -17.92
CA ALA A 53 0.20 -6.78 -17.24
C ALA A 53 1.34 -6.07 -17.99
N GLU A 54 1.18 -4.78 -18.29
CA GLU A 54 2.28 -3.98 -18.82
C GLU A 54 3.49 -4.09 -17.90
N PRO A 55 4.72 -4.18 -18.45
CA PRO A 55 5.91 -4.25 -17.63
C PRO A 55 5.95 -3.05 -16.69
N VAL A 56 5.86 -3.30 -15.38
CA VAL A 56 5.94 -2.25 -14.36
C VAL A 56 7.30 -1.58 -14.50
N ARG A 57 7.31 -0.32 -14.96
CA ARG A 57 8.54 0.47 -15.06
C ARG A 57 8.85 1.05 -13.68
N LEU A 58 9.92 0.57 -13.06
CA LEU A 58 10.49 1.21 -11.88
C LEU A 58 11.06 2.59 -12.28
N LEU A 59 10.66 3.63 -11.54
CA LEU A 59 11.20 4.97 -11.72
C LEU A 59 12.31 5.22 -10.70
N PRO A 60 13.47 5.78 -11.11
CA PRO A 60 14.50 6.18 -10.16
C PRO A 60 13.98 7.31 -9.29
N VAL A 61 14.13 7.16 -7.97
CA VAL A 61 13.84 8.20 -6.99
C VAL A 61 15.16 8.70 -6.42
N GLN A 62 15.38 10.02 -6.45
CA GLN A 62 16.49 10.64 -5.75
C GLN A 62 16.07 10.87 -4.29
N VAL A 63 16.75 10.20 -3.37
CA VAL A 63 16.59 10.45 -1.93
C VAL A 63 17.48 11.64 -1.59
N ALA A 64 16.88 12.77 -1.26
CA ALA A 64 17.64 13.88 -0.70
C ALA A 64 18.25 13.42 0.63
N ALA A 65 19.56 13.59 0.78
CA ALA A 65 20.20 13.38 2.07
C ALA A 65 19.50 14.28 3.10
N SER A 66 19.00 13.67 4.18
CA SER A 66 18.51 14.44 5.32
C SER A 66 19.65 15.37 5.75
N PRO A 67 19.41 16.67 5.98
CA PRO A 67 20.46 17.57 6.44
C PRO A 67 21.09 16.91 7.67
N ALA A 68 22.42 16.79 7.66
CA ALA A 68 23.19 16.22 8.77
C ALA A 68 22.62 16.82 10.05
N ALA A 69 22.16 15.97 10.97
CA ALA A 69 21.54 16.39 12.20
C ALA A 69 22.49 17.39 12.85
N THR A 70 22.13 18.67 12.79
CA THR A 70 22.94 19.73 13.38
C THR A 70 23.09 19.35 14.85
N GLU A 71 24.33 19.27 15.27
CA GLU A 71 24.75 18.62 16.50
C GLU A 71 23.87 19.08 17.67
N SER A 72 23.22 18.09 18.30
CA SER A 72 22.54 18.22 19.59
C SER A 72 21.40 19.25 19.62
N LEU A 73 20.27 18.91 18.98
CA LEU A 73 19.04 19.68 19.07
C LEU A 73 18.18 19.20 20.25
N LEU A 74 17.75 20.12 21.12
CA LEU A 74 16.64 19.87 22.03
C LEU A 74 15.34 19.98 21.23
N GLU A 75 14.50 18.95 21.26
CA GLU A 75 13.18 18.96 20.61
C GLU A 75 12.07 19.07 21.66
N VAL A 76 11.13 20.00 21.44
CA VAL A 76 9.90 20.11 22.22
C VAL A 76 8.71 19.83 21.31
N VAL A 77 7.81 18.95 21.77
CA VAL A 77 6.53 18.68 21.13
C VAL A 77 5.44 19.28 22.00
N ALA A 78 4.73 20.29 21.48
CA ALA A 78 3.58 20.89 22.15
C ALA A 78 2.34 19.98 22.06
N GLU A 79 1.35 20.20 22.93
CA GLU A 79 0.11 19.41 22.94
C GLU A 79 -0.64 19.47 21.60
N GLY A 80 -0.60 20.61 20.90
CA GLY A 80 -1.15 20.78 19.56
C GLY A 80 -0.34 20.11 18.42
N GLY A 81 0.71 19.34 18.76
CA GLY A 81 1.53 18.60 17.78
C GLY A 81 2.63 19.43 17.10
N ALA A 82 2.74 20.72 17.42
CA ALA A 82 3.84 21.55 16.93
C ALA A 82 5.19 21.04 17.50
N ARG A 83 6.19 20.91 16.63
CA ARG A 83 7.55 20.47 17.00
C ARG A 83 8.54 21.61 16.80
N VAL A 84 9.24 21.96 17.87
CA VAL A 84 10.23 23.04 17.86
C VAL A 84 11.58 22.48 18.26
N ARG A 85 12.63 22.84 17.51
CA ARG A 85 14.01 22.39 17.76
C ARG A 85 14.90 23.56 18.13
N PHE A 86 15.78 23.35 19.10
CA PHE A 86 16.68 24.36 19.63
C PHE A 86 18.11 23.86 19.59
N ALA A 87 19.05 24.73 19.23
CA ALA A 87 20.47 24.43 19.30
C ALA A 87 20.94 24.30 20.76
N VAL A 88 22.03 23.56 20.99
CA VAL A 88 22.74 23.56 22.28
C VAL A 88 23.09 24.99 22.69
N GLY A 89 22.92 25.29 23.97
CA GLY A 89 23.22 26.62 24.52
C GLY A 89 22.09 27.64 24.35
N THR A 90 20.95 27.24 23.75
CA THR A 90 19.74 28.05 23.80
C THR A 90 19.33 28.26 25.25
N ASP A 91 19.03 29.51 25.63
CA ASP A 91 18.58 29.88 26.97
C ASP A 91 17.31 29.11 27.37
N VAL A 92 17.39 28.37 28.48
CA VAL A 92 16.30 27.56 29.02
C VAL A 92 15.11 28.41 29.44
N ALA A 93 15.32 29.64 29.94
CA ALA A 93 14.24 30.53 30.32
C ALA A 93 13.44 31.02 29.10
N TYR A 94 14.13 31.23 27.97
CA TYR A 94 13.48 31.50 26.70
C TYR A 94 12.65 30.29 26.22
N VAL A 95 13.24 29.09 26.23
CA VAL A 95 12.53 27.86 25.84
C VAL A 95 11.28 27.67 26.70
N ALA A 96 11.38 27.81 28.02
CA ALA A 96 10.24 27.66 28.93
C ALA A 96 9.09 28.65 28.62
N ARG A 97 9.41 29.93 28.36
CA ARG A 97 8.41 30.94 27.97
C ARG A 97 7.73 30.60 26.63
N LEU A 98 8.50 30.13 25.66
CA LEU A 98 7.96 29.73 24.36
C LEU A 98 7.04 28.51 24.49
N VAL A 99 7.45 27.50 25.25
CA VAL A 99 6.62 26.31 25.49
C VAL A 99 5.32 26.67 26.21
N ALA A 100 5.38 27.54 27.23
CA ALA A 100 4.18 28.04 27.91
C ALA A 100 3.24 28.82 26.99
N ALA A 101 3.78 29.55 26.00
CA ALA A 101 2.98 30.25 25.00
C ALA A 101 2.35 29.31 23.97
N LEU A 102 3.02 28.19 23.64
CA LEU A 102 2.56 27.16 22.71
C LEU A 102 1.60 26.13 23.33
N GLY A 103 1.59 25.99 24.67
CA GLY A 103 0.71 25.08 25.42
C GLY A 103 -0.70 25.62 25.69
N ARG A 104 -1.23 26.44 24.78
CA ARG A 104 -2.66 26.83 24.74
C ARG A 104 -3.29 26.38 23.42
#